data_AF-A0A1S2R701-F1
#
_entry.id   AF-A0A1S2R701-F1
#
_cell.length_a   1.000
_cell.length_b   1.000
_cell.length_c   1.000
_cell.angle_alpha   90.00
_cell.angle_beta   90.00
_cell.angle_gamma   90.00
#
_symmetry.space_group_name_H-M   'P 1'
#
loop_
_entity.id
_entity.type
_entity.pdbx_description
1 polymer ?
#
loop_
_entity_poly.entity_id
_entity_poly.type
_entity_poly.pdbx_seq_one_letter_code
_entity_poly.pdbx_strand_id
1 'polypeptide(L)'
;MLYIWDIEEIIKNTLNQHNLEIIYEFNNKLNAPMSYNVSTNTIKFNYLQVNGYKDKLNFKIKETDENFVKLILYHVLGYYLDFKKNKHDTRILMYGEDDEIEQLKTIIETNAWDYGRTLVPKQLLDSYDKVRELDQMLLKNN
;
A
#
# COMPACT_ATOMS: atom_id res chain seq x y z
N MET A 1 -11.89 -8.71 19.05
CA MET A 1 -11.23 -8.05 17.91
C MET A 1 -12.20 -8.08 16.75
N LEU A 2 -12.76 -6.92 16.38
CA LEU A 2 -13.63 -6.85 15.20
C LEU A 2 -12.70 -6.83 13.97
N TYR A 3 -12.81 -7.88 13.17
CA TYR A 3 -12.12 -7.98 11.89
C TYR A 3 -12.73 -6.97 10.91
N ILE A 4 -11.89 -6.35 10.10
CA ILE A 4 -12.33 -5.53 8.97
C ILE A 4 -12.83 -6.49 7.89
N TRP A 5 -14.13 -6.48 7.61
CA TRP A 5 -14.77 -7.32 6.60
C TRP A 5 -15.05 -6.58 5.29
N ASP A 6 -15.25 -5.26 5.34
CA ASP A 6 -15.72 -4.47 4.19
C ASP A 6 -14.55 -3.96 3.32
N ILE A 7 -13.41 -4.66 3.30
CA ILE A 7 -12.19 -4.22 2.61
C ILE A 7 -12.45 -4.00 1.11
N GLU A 8 -13.18 -4.90 0.46
CA GLU A 8 -13.52 -4.79 -0.97
C GLU A 8 -14.35 -3.54 -1.27
N GLU A 9 -15.33 -3.23 -0.41
CA GLU A 9 -16.17 -2.06 -0.56
C GLU A 9 -15.34 -0.77 -0.38
N ILE A 10 -14.44 -0.73 0.60
CA ILE A 10 -13.55 0.39 0.83
C ILE A 10 -12.63 0.62 -0.37
N ILE A 11 -12.05 -0.44 -0.94
CA ILE A 11 -11.22 -0.37 -2.15
C ILE A 11 -12.05 0.19 -3.30
N LYS A 12 -13.21 -0.41 -3.58
CA LYS A 12 -14.11 0.00 -4.67
C LYS A 12 -14.48 1.48 -4.56
N ASN A 13 -14.92 1.92 -3.39
CA ASN A 13 -15.36 3.30 -3.16
C ASN A 13 -14.20 4.29 -3.32
N THR A 14 -13.01 3.94 -2.84
CA THR A 14 -11.81 4.78 -2.98
C THR A 14 -11.36 4.88 -4.44
N LEU A 15 -11.35 3.77 -5.19
CA LEU A 15 -11.02 3.78 -6.62
C LEU A 15 -12.01 4.64 -7.41
N ASN A 16 -13.31 4.50 -7.14
CA ASN A 16 -14.35 5.32 -7.77
C ASN A 16 -14.18 6.81 -7.46
N GLN A 17 -13.88 7.17 -6.20
CA GLN A 17 -13.65 8.56 -5.80
C GLN A 17 -12.52 9.22 -6.59
N HIS A 18 -11.49 8.46 -6.96
CA HIS A 18 -10.34 8.95 -7.71
C HIS A 18 -10.42 8.66 -9.22
N ASN A 19 -11.55 8.13 -9.71
CA ASN A 19 -11.73 7.70 -11.11
C ASN A 19 -10.61 6.77 -11.61
N LEU A 20 -10.22 5.79 -10.78
CA LEU A 20 -9.16 4.85 -11.08
C LEU A 20 -9.72 3.51 -11.53
N GLU A 21 -9.45 3.14 -12.79
CA GLU A 21 -9.79 1.84 -13.35
C GLU A 21 -8.70 0.81 -13.01
N ILE A 22 -8.73 0.29 -11.79
CA ILE A 22 -7.79 -0.73 -11.29
C ILE A 22 -8.59 -1.95 -10.84
N ILE A 23 -8.17 -3.14 -11.28
CA ILE A 23 -8.80 -4.40 -10.85
C ILE A 23 -8.44 -4.65 -9.39
N TYR A 24 -9.34 -5.19 -8.58
CA TYR A 24 -8.99 -5.62 -7.23
C TYR A 24 -9.49 -7.04 -6.97
N GLU A 25 -8.69 -7.85 -6.28
CA GLU A 25 -9.04 -9.22 -5.92
C GLU A 25 -8.48 -9.63 -4.56
N PHE A 26 -9.21 -10.50 -3.88
CA PHE A 26 -8.74 -11.16 -2.66
C PHE A 26 -7.71 -12.25 -3.01
N ASN A 27 -6.64 -12.35 -2.22
CA ASN A 27 -5.64 -13.41 -2.32
C ASN A 27 -5.14 -13.86 -0.94
N ASN A 28 -5.57 -15.05 -0.49
CA ASN A 28 -5.15 -15.62 0.79
C ASN A 28 -3.66 -16.03 0.87
N LYS A 29 -2.97 -16.14 -0.27
CA LYS A 29 -1.54 -16.45 -0.35
C LYS A 29 -0.65 -15.20 -0.35
N LEU A 30 -1.23 -14.01 -0.36
CA LEU A 30 -0.47 -12.77 -0.29
C LEU A 30 0.09 -12.61 1.13
N ASN A 31 1.41 -12.44 1.25
CA ASN A 31 2.11 -12.26 2.53
C ASN A 31 2.09 -10.82 3.03
N ALA A 32 1.68 -9.87 2.18
CA ALA A 32 1.46 -8.48 2.52
C ALA A 32 -0.03 -8.19 2.78
N PRO A 33 -0.38 -7.13 3.52
CA PRO A 33 -1.78 -6.70 3.68
C PRO A 33 -2.43 -6.40 2.32
N MET A 34 -1.70 -5.67 1.47
CA MET A 34 -2.14 -5.30 0.14
C MET A 34 -0.92 -5.10 -0.78
N SER A 35 -1.10 -5.27 -2.09
CA SER A 35 -0.05 -5.09 -3.09
C SER A 35 -0.65 -4.63 -4.41
N TYR A 36 0.18 -4.00 -5.25
CA TYR A 36 -0.19 -3.63 -6.62
C TYR A 36 0.68 -4.42 -7.62
N ASN A 37 0.03 -5.01 -8.62
CA ASN A 37 0.68 -5.63 -9.77
C ASN A 37 0.57 -4.69 -10.98
N VAL A 38 1.71 -4.16 -11.41
CA VAL A 38 1.78 -3.23 -12.55
C VAL A 38 1.39 -3.88 -13.88
N SER A 39 1.78 -5.14 -14.12
CA SER A 39 1.55 -5.83 -15.39
C SER A 39 0.08 -6.15 -15.62
N THR A 40 -0.65 -6.49 -14.57
CA THR A 40 -2.09 -6.81 -14.65
C THR A 40 -2.98 -5.66 -14.19
N ASN A 41 -2.39 -4.53 -13.79
CA ASN A 41 -3.09 -3.40 -13.18
C ASN A 41 -4.08 -3.85 -12.09
N THR A 42 -3.58 -4.65 -11.14
CA THR A 42 -4.41 -5.32 -10.12
C THR A 42 -3.92 -5.04 -8.71
N ILE A 43 -4.83 -4.64 -7.83
CA ILE A 43 -4.63 -4.61 -6.38
C ILE A 43 -5.02 -5.97 -5.81
N LYS A 44 -4.10 -6.59 -5.06
CA LYS A 44 -4.37 -7.81 -4.31
C LYS A 44 -4.36 -7.50 -2.83
N PHE A 45 -5.28 -8.07 -2.07
CA PHE A 45 -5.31 -7.89 -0.62
C PHE A 45 -5.58 -9.22 0.11
N ASN A 46 -5.19 -9.29 1.37
CA ASN A 46 -5.43 -10.45 2.23
C ASN A 46 -6.06 -10.02 3.56
N TYR A 47 -7.29 -10.46 3.82
CA TYR A 47 -8.04 -10.15 5.06
C TYR A 47 -7.22 -10.40 6.33
N LEU A 48 -6.53 -11.54 6.41
CA LEU A 48 -5.75 -11.88 7.61
C LEU A 48 -4.53 -10.96 7.78
N GLN A 49 -3.85 -10.62 6.69
CA GLN A 49 -2.69 -9.74 6.74
C GLN A 49 -3.09 -8.30 7.03
N VAL A 50 -4.20 -7.80 6.47
CA VAL A 50 -4.72 -6.45 6.79
C VAL A 50 -5.06 -6.35 8.27
N ASN A 51 -5.77 -7.34 8.82
CA ASN A 51 -6.12 -7.34 10.24
C ASN A 51 -4.89 -7.52 11.15
N GLY A 52 -3.95 -8.39 10.78
CA GLY A 52 -2.68 -8.52 11.53
C GLY A 52 -1.82 -7.25 11.49
N TYR A 53 -1.82 -6.53 10.37
CA TYR A 53 -1.15 -5.24 10.24
C TYR A 53 -1.84 -4.16 11.09
N LYS A 54 -3.18 -4.16 11.13
CA LYS A 54 -3.99 -3.32 12.03
C LYS A 54 -3.62 -3.54 13.48
N ASP A 55 -3.52 -4.78 13.93
CA ASP A 55 -3.21 -5.07 15.34
C ASP A 55 -1.83 -4.54 15.75
N LYS A 56 -0.87 -4.56 14.82
CA LYS A 56 0.49 -4.03 15.02
C LYS A 56 0.56 -2.51 15.05
N LEU A 57 -0.34 -1.80 14.35
CA LEU A 57 -0.21 -0.36 14.13
C LEU A 57 -1.32 0.47 14.77
N ASN A 58 -2.55 -0.04 14.83
CA ASN A 58 -3.72 0.77 15.14
C ASN A 58 -3.72 1.31 16.57
N PHE A 59 -3.04 0.65 17.52
CA PHE A 59 -2.88 1.19 18.88
C PHE A 59 -2.12 2.53 18.91
N LYS A 60 -1.29 2.80 17.88
CA LYS A 60 -0.52 4.05 17.75
C LYS A 60 -1.23 5.13 16.95
N ILE A 61 -1.94 4.77 15.88
CA ILE A 61 -2.62 5.72 14.98
C ILE A 61 -4.06 6.02 15.42
N LYS A 62 -4.76 5.04 16.02
CA LYS A 62 -6.14 5.13 16.54
C LYS A 62 -7.17 5.56 15.48
N GLU A 63 -7.05 5.02 14.28
CA GLU A 63 -7.99 5.27 13.19
C GLU A 63 -9.15 4.28 13.20
N THR A 64 -10.24 4.67 12.50
CA THR A 64 -11.34 3.75 12.22
C THR A 64 -10.87 2.63 11.27
N ASP A 65 -11.61 1.53 11.25
CA ASP A 65 -11.31 0.39 10.37
C ASP A 65 -11.27 0.81 8.90
N GLU A 66 -12.24 1.62 8.48
CA GLU A 66 -12.29 2.18 7.13
C GLU A 66 -11.06 3.04 6.81
N ASN A 67 -10.73 3.99 7.70
CA ASN A 67 -9.58 4.87 7.49
C ASN A 67 -8.30 4.07 7.47
N PHE A 68 -8.15 3.06 8.32
CA PHE A 68 -6.98 2.20 8.34
C PHE A 68 -6.75 1.50 7.00
N VAL A 69 -7.80 0.91 6.41
CA VAL A 69 -7.70 0.31 5.07
C VAL A 69 -7.35 1.37 4.03
N LYS A 70 -7.96 2.56 4.08
CA LYS A 70 -7.64 3.66 3.17
C LYS A 70 -6.17 4.07 3.23
N LEU A 71 -5.57 4.14 4.42
CA LEU A 71 -4.15 4.46 4.58
C LEU A 71 -3.24 3.46 3.85
N ILE A 72 -3.50 2.15 4.01
CA ILE A 72 -2.77 1.11 3.28
C ILE A 72 -3.00 1.24 1.77
N LEU A 73 -4.26 1.43 1.38
CA LEU A 73 -4.64 1.55 -0.02
C LEU A 73 -3.98 2.76 -0.70
N TYR A 74 -3.89 3.91 -0.04
CA TYR A 74 -3.22 5.08 -0.61
C TYR A 74 -1.74 4.84 -0.87
N HIS A 75 -1.04 4.11 0.01
CA HIS A 75 0.32 3.65 -0.28
C HIS A 75 0.37 2.75 -1.53
N VAL A 76 -0.54 1.78 -1.63
CA VAL A 76 -0.61 0.88 -2.79
C VAL A 76 -0.93 1.62 -4.10
N LEU A 77 -1.82 2.62 -4.06
CA LEU A 77 -2.09 3.52 -5.18
C LEU A 77 -0.90 4.40 -5.52
N GLY A 78 -0.02 4.65 -4.56
CA GLY A 78 1.28 5.25 -4.75
C GLY A 78 2.13 4.52 -5.79
N TYR A 79 2.25 3.18 -5.70
CA TYR A 79 2.95 2.40 -6.72
C TYR A 79 2.32 2.59 -8.10
N TYR A 80 0.99 2.56 -8.19
CA TYR A 80 0.28 2.80 -9.46
C TYR A 80 0.65 4.16 -10.07
N LEU A 81 0.64 5.21 -9.26
CA LEU A 81 1.01 6.56 -9.71
C LEU A 81 2.49 6.67 -10.08
N ASP A 82 3.36 6.01 -9.33
CA ASP A 82 4.79 5.96 -9.58
C ASP A 82 5.08 5.32 -10.94
N PHE A 83 4.57 4.11 -11.20
CA PHE A 83 4.76 3.41 -12.49
C PHE A 83 4.11 4.14 -13.68
N LYS A 84 3.12 5.00 -13.44
CA LYS A 84 2.57 5.87 -14.50
C LYS A 84 3.45 7.08 -14.80
N LYS A 85 4.14 7.63 -13.80
CA LYS A 85 4.93 8.86 -13.94
C LYS A 85 6.39 8.59 -14.26
N ASN A 86 6.95 7.54 -13.68
CA ASN A 86 8.36 7.19 -13.76
C ASN A 86 8.54 5.91 -14.56
N LYS A 87 9.50 5.94 -15.49
CA LYS A 87 9.92 4.76 -16.24
C LYS A 87 10.98 4.03 -15.43
N HIS A 88 10.55 3.09 -14.61
CA HIS A 88 11.45 2.15 -13.94
C HIS A 88 11.95 1.11 -14.91
N ASP A 89 13.25 0.82 -14.89
CA ASP A 89 13.78 -0.34 -15.59
C ASP A 89 13.48 -1.61 -14.79
N THR A 90 12.29 -2.17 -15.02
CA THR A 90 11.83 -3.37 -14.32
C THR A 90 12.68 -4.61 -14.59
N ARG A 91 13.58 -4.58 -15.58
CA ARG A 91 14.54 -5.66 -15.82
C ARG A 91 15.53 -5.80 -14.67
N ILE A 92 15.87 -4.70 -13.98
CA ILE A 92 16.72 -4.71 -12.78
C ILE A 92 16.10 -5.61 -11.71
N LEU A 93 14.77 -5.56 -11.52
CA LEU A 93 14.08 -6.42 -10.54
C LEU A 93 14.18 -7.93 -10.85
N MET A 94 14.51 -8.29 -12.09
CA MET A 94 14.62 -9.69 -12.53
C MET A 94 16.06 -10.17 -12.69
N TYR A 95 16.96 -9.27 -13.10
CA TYR A 95 18.30 -9.61 -13.59
C TYR A 95 19.42 -8.76 -13.00
N GLY A 96 19.10 -7.73 -12.21
CA GLY A 96 20.10 -6.87 -11.58
C GLY A 96 20.85 -7.56 -10.46
N GLU A 97 21.97 -6.96 -10.05
CA GLU A 97 22.68 -7.37 -8.84
C GLU A 97 21.87 -7.01 -7.58
N ASP A 98 22.20 -7.64 -6.45
CA ASP A 98 21.42 -7.48 -5.20
C ASP A 98 21.32 -6.01 -4.77
N ASP A 99 22.40 -5.23 -4.93
CA ASP A 99 22.44 -3.80 -4.61
C ASP A 99 21.62 -2.95 -5.59
N GLU A 100 21.64 -3.27 -6.89
CA GLU A 100 20.80 -2.61 -7.89
C GLU A 100 19.32 -2.87 -7.63
N ILE A 101 18.96 -4.11 -7.27
CA ILE A 101 17.60 -4.50 -6.89
C ILE A 101 17.16 -3.74 -5.64
N GLU A 102 18.00 -3.67 -4.61
CA GLU A 102 17.69 -2.97 -3.36
C GLU A 102 17.53 -1.46 -3.57
N GLN A 103 18.41 -0.85 -4.36
CA GLN A 103 18.33 0.57 -4.72
C GLN A 103 17.03 0.87 -5.48
N LEU A 104 16.69 0.07 -6.49
CA LEU A 104 15.46 0.28 -7.25
C LEU A 104 14.22 0.08 -6.38
N LYS A 105 14.19 -0.95 -5.52
CA LYS A 105 13.09 -1.15 -4.56
C LYS A 105 12.94 0.04 -3.61
N THR A 106 14.04 0.60 -3.11
CA THR A 106 14.04 1.76 -2.22
C THR A 106 13.46 3.00 -2.91
N ILE A 107 13.81 3.22 -4.17
CA ILE A 107 13.27 4.33 -4.97
C ILE A 107 11.76 4.15 -5.18
N ILE A 108 11.35 2.96 -5.63
CA ILE A 108 9.93 2.64 -5.87
C ILE A 108 9.12 2.81 -4.58
N GLU A 109 9.62 2.30 -3.46
CA GLU A 109 8.97 2.41 -2.15
C GLU A 109 8.82 3.88 -1.71
N THR A 110 9.90 4.66 -1.82
CA THR A 110 9.88 6.07 -1.46
C THR A 110 8.87 6.84 -2.31
N ASN A 111 8.88 6.63 -3.63
CA ASN A 111 7.93 7.24 -4.54
C ASN A 111 6.49 6.81 -4.27
N ALA A 112 6.26 5.55 -3.90
CA ALA A 112 4.93 5.06 -3.58
C ALA A 112 4.34 5.80 -2.38
N TRP A 113 5.11 5.98 -1.30
CA TRP A 113 4.66 6.81 -0.18
C TRP A 113 4.39 8.25 -0.59
N ASP A 114 5.28 8.86 -1.38
CA ASP A 114 5.16 10.26 -1.76
C ASP A 114 3.98 10.52 -2.71
N TYR A 115 3.79 9.67 -3.71
CA TYR A 115 2.64 9.77 -4.62
C TYR A 115 1.34 9.33 -3.97
N GLY A 116 1.37 8.30 -3.12
CA GLY A 116 0.21 7.85 -2.36
C GLY A 116 -0.33 8.99 -1.48
N ARG A 117 0.56 9.72 -0.81
CA ARG A 117 0.23 10.92 -0.01
C ARG A 117 -0.58 11.97 -0.78
N THR A 118 -0.39 12.10 -2.10
CA THR A 118 -1.12 13.08 -2.93
C THR A 118 -2.62 12.76 -3.06
N LEU A 119 -3.02 11.51 -2.80
CA LEU A 119 -4.42 11.09 -2.83
C LEU A 119 -5.10 11.15 -1.46
N VAL A 120 -4.32 11.31 -0.39
CA VAL A 120 -4.80 11.24 0.99
C VAL A 120 -5.61 12.50 1.34
N PRO A 121 -6.86 12.36 1.83
CA PRO A 121 -7.63 13.49 2.33
C PRO A 121 -6.91 14.21 3.47
N LYS A 122 -7.05 15.54 3.55
CA LYS A 122 -6.31 16.37 4.51
C LYS A 122 -6.39 15.87 5.96
N GLN A 123 -7.56 15.38 6.38
CA GLN A 123 -7.78 14.87 7.74
C GLN A 123 -7.04 13.56 8.06
N LEU A 124 -6.51 12.85 7.06
CA LEU A 124 -5.79 11.58 7.23
C LEU A 124 -4.28 11.70 6.99
N LEU A 125 -3.76 12.88 6.64
CA LEU A 125 -2.34 13.07 6.32
C LEU A 125 -1.44 12.70 7.50
N ASP A 126 -1.76 13.16 8.71
CA ASP A 126 -0.95 12.86 9.89
C ASP A 126 -0.92 11.36 10.20
N SER A 127 -2.05 10.68 10.05
CA SER A 127 -2.15 9.23 10.23
C SER A 127 -1.40 8.47 9.14
N TYR A 128 -1.43 8.95 7.91
CA TYR A 128 -0.68 8.37 6.78
C TYR A 128 0.82 8.48 6.98
N ASP A 129 1.32 9.67 7.31
CA ASP A 129 2.74 9.92 7.57
C ASP A 129 3.21 9.07 8.76
N LYS A 130 2.36 8.90 9.79
CA LYS A 130 2.64 8.01 10.93
C LYS A 130 2.66 6.53 10.56
N VAL A 131 1.81 6.05 9.65
CA VAL A 131 1.87 4.67 9.16
C VAL A 131 3.20 4.43 8.44
N ARG A 132 3.65 5.36 7.58
CA ARG A 132 4.95 5.29 6.90
C ARG A 132 6.12 5.13 7.89
N GLU A 133 6.15 5.96 8.93
CA GLU A 133 7.18 5.90 9.96
C GLU A 133 7.20 4.54 10.69
N LEU A 134 6.01 4.04 11.05
CA LEU A 134 5.90 2.77 11.78
C LEU A 134 6.23 1.57 10.90
N ASP A 135 5.89 1.61 9.61
CA ASP A 135 6.22 0.57 8.64
C ASP A 135 7.73 0.42 8.49
N GLN A 136 8.45 1.54 8.34
CA GLN A 136 9.91 1.54 8.31
C GLN A 136 10.54 0.97 9.59
N MET A 137 9.92 1.15 10.76
CA MET A 137 10.38 0.53 12.00
C MET A 137 10.12 -0.98 12.03
N LEU A 138 9.04 -1.46 11.42
CA LEU A 138 8.77 -2.90 11.33
C LEU A 138 9.77 -3.60 10.40
N LEU A 139 10.18 -2.94 9.32
CA LEU A 139 11.20 -3.46 8.40
C LEU A 139 12.59 -3.57 9.04
N LYS A 140 12.93 -2.68 9.98
CA LYS A 140 14.22 -2.68 10.69
C LYS A 140 14.34 -3.75 11.80
N ASN A 141 13.23 -4.32 12.23
CA ASN A 141 13.18 -5.28 13.35
C ASN A 141 12.98 -6.74 12.91
N ASN A 142 12.98 -7.01 11.60
CA ASN A 142 12.95 -8.35 11.01
C ASN A 142 14.28 -8.65 10.31
#